data_AF-A0A7K4EWS4-F1
#
_entry.id   AF-A0A7K4EWS4-F1
#
_cell.length_a   1.000
_cell.length_b   1.000
_cell.length_c   1.000
_cell.angle_alpha   90.00
_cell.angle_beta   90.00
_cell.angle_gamma   90.00
#
_symmetry.space_group_name_H-M   'P 1'
#
loop_
_entity.id
_entity.type
_entity.pdbx_description
1 polymer ?
#
loop_
_entity_poly.entity_id
_entity_poly.type
_entity_poly.pdbx_seq_one_letter_code
_entity_poly.pdbx_strand_id
1 'polypeptide(L)'
;TAEKIVHFDKFTKKVVEKFWPGQLTVILKVNDDEIKKSLNLDDKIALRVPNHQCTLELLKKCDFLVGTSANISGIASTQNPEECLKNIQDYDVFLDGGIITSDGESTIVEIENETIKIIREGALTKEEVLKV
;
A
#
# COMPACT_ATOMS: atom_id res chain seq x y z
N THR A 1 14.68 -0.53 2.16
CA THR A 1 13.84 -1.71 1.87
C THR A 1 12.85 -1.89 3.01
N ALA A 2 11.65 -2.37 2.73
CA ALA A 2 10.58 -2.56 3.74
C ALA A 2 11.03 -3.40 4.95
N GLU A 3 11.97 -4.33 4.76
CA GLU A 3 12.57 -5.15 5.83
C GLU A 3 13.32 -4.33 6.90
N LYS A 4 13.67 -3.06 6.63
CA LYS A 4 14.23 -2.16 7.65
C LYS A 4 13.17 -1.62 8.61
N ILE A 5 11.90 -1.62 8.19
CA ILE A 5 10.77 -1.03 8.92
C ILE A 5 10.05 -2.10 9.76
N VAL A 6 9.89 -3.29 9.19
CA VAL A 6 9.15 -4.41 9.78
C VAL A 6 9.91 -5.72 9.62
N HIS A 7 9.67 -6.66 10.53
CA HIS A 7 10.16 -8.02 10.37
C HIS A 7 9.21 -8.86 9.52
N PHE A 8 9.73 -9.44 8.44
CA PHE A 8 9.02 -10.43 7.65
C PHE A 8 9.45 -11.83 8.10
N ASP A 9 8.58 -12.53 8.83
CA ASP A 9 8.77 -13.96 9.08
C ASP A 9 8.63 -14.78 7.78
N LYS A 10 8.96 -16.07 7.84
CA LYS A 10 8.96 -16.94 6.65
C LYS A 10 7.58 -16.99 5.97
N PHE A 11 6.51 -17.00 6.76
CA PHE A 11 5.14 -17.03 6.24
C PHE A 11 4.79 -15.71 5.54
N THR A 12 5.07 -14.58 6.19
CA THR A 12 4.83 -13.24 5.66
C THR A 12 5.59 -13.02 4.36
N LYS A 13 6.88 -13.44 4.29
CA LYS A 13 7.67 -13.39 3.06
C LYS A 13 6.99 -14.13 1.92
N LYS A 14 6.53 -15.36 2.16
CA LYS A 14 5.81 -16.17 1.16
C LYS A 14 4.55 -15.48 0.65
N VAL A 15 3.79 -14.83 1.54
CA VAL A 15 2.59 -14.07 1.17
C VAL A 15 2.94 -12.86 0.31
N VAL A 16 3.90 -12.03 0.74
CA VAL A 16 4.24 -10.82 -0.03
C VAL A 16 4.93 -11.13 -1.35
N GLU A 17 5.80 -12.14 -1.43
CA GLU A 17 6.45 -12.55 -2.69
C GLU A 17 5.44 -13.03 -3.75
N LYS A 18 4.28 -13.56 -3.33
CA LYS A 18 3.23 -13.99 -4.24
C LYS A 18 2.42 -12.83 -4.82
N PHE A 19 2.19 -11.78 -4.04
CA PHE A 19 1.24 -10.71 -4.38
C PHE A 19 1.89 -9.34 -4.62
N TRP A 20 3.19 -9.19 -4.35
CA TRP A 20 3.96 -7.98 -4.63
C TRP A 20 4.93 -8.18 -5.81
N PRO A 21 5.10 -7.15 -6.66
CA PRO A 21 4.30 -5.92 -6.74
C PRO A 21 2.83 -6.20 -7.10
N GLY A 22 1.87 -5.50 -6.48
CA GLY A 22 0.46 -5.76 -6.77
C GLY A 22 -0.57 -5.11 -5.84
N GLN A 23 -1.69 -5.81 -5.67
CA GLN A 23 -2.91 -5.33 -5.01
C GLN A 23 -3.04 -5.78 -3.56
N LEU A 24 -1.96 -6.27 -2.94
CA LEU A 24 -1.95 -6.59 -1.52
C LEU A 24 -1.33 -5.45 -0.71
N THR A 25 -1.98 -5.07 0.38
CA THR A 25 -1.40 -4.27 1.46
C THR A 25 -1.31 -5.14 2.70
N VAL A 26 -0.15 -5.16 3.37
CA VAL A 26 0.06 -5.95 4.60
C VAL A 26 0.27 -5.01 5.79
N ILE A 27 -0.44 -5.28 6.88
CA ILE A 27 -0.27 -4.62 8.17
C ILE A 27 0.60 -5.51 9.04
N LEU A 28 1.73 -4.96 9.48
CA LEU A 28 2.75 -5.66 10.26
C LEU A 28 3.20 -4.81 11.45
N LYS A 29 3.76 -5.44 12.48
CA LYS A 29 4.38 -4.73 13.60
C LYS A 29 5.64 -3.99 13.14
N VAL A 30 5.78 -2.76 13.60
CA VAL A 30 6.95 -1.91 13.37
C VAL A 30 8.00 -2.23 14.41
N ASN A 31 9.24 -2.43 13.96
CA ASN A 31 10.39 -2.71 14.84
C ASN A 31 11.33 -1.51 15.02
N ASP A 32 11.04 -0.41 14.33
CA ASP A 32 11.83 0.81 14.34
C ASP A 32 11.09 1.93 15.10
N ASP A 33 11.61 2.27 16.29
CA ASP A 33 11.02 3.29 17.17
C ASP A 33 11.10 4.71 16.58
N GLU A 34 12.11 5.00 15.75
CA GLU A 34 12.20 6.29 15.06
C GLU A 34 11.10 6.42 14.03
N ILE A 35 10.80 5.35 13.28
CA ILE A 35 9.67 5.33 12.35
C ILE A 35 8.34 5.44 13.10
N LYS A 36 8.16 4.69 14.21
CA LYS A 36 6.94 4.81 15.02
C LYS A 36 6.70 6.26 15.45
N LYS A 37 7.75 6.91 15.97
CA LYS A 37 7.67 8.31 16.42
C LYS A 37 7.43 9.28 15.26
N SER A 38 8.16 9.13 14.15
CA SER A 38 8.09 10.03 12.99
C SER A 38 6.72 10.00 12.32
N LEU A 39 6.11 8.81 12.23
CA LEU A 39 4.81 8.60 11.60
C LEU A 39 3.64 8.60 12.60
N ASN A 40 3.90 8.87 13.89
CA ASN A 40 2.93 8.83 14.98
C ASN A 40 2.09 7.53 14.97
N LEU A 41 2.77 6.39 14.82
CA LEU A 41 2.18 5.06 14.82
C LEU A 41 2.13 4.51 16.25
N ASP A 42 1.08 3.76 16.55
CA ASP A 42 1.04 2.95 17.77
C ASP A 42 2.08 1.83 17.68
N ASP A 43 1.76 0.77 16.93
CA ASP A 43 2.63 -0.42 16.83
C ASP A 43 2.70 -1.07 15.45
N LYS A 44 1.76 -0.74 14.55
CA LYS A 44 1.64 -1.40 13.25
C LYS A 44 1.71 -0.40 12.09
N ILE A 45 2.19 -0.84 10.94
CA ILE A 45 2.25 -0.07 9.70
C ILE A 45 1.68 -0.89 8.55
N ALA A 46 0.98 -0.22 7.64
CA ALA A 46 0.53 -0.79 6.37
C ALA A 46 1.58 -0.57 5.29
N LEU A 47 2.00 -1.64 4.62
CA LEU A 47 3.01 -1.63 3.56
C LEU A 47 2.43 -2.19 2.27
N ARG A 48 2.89 -1.65 1.14
CA ARG A 48 2.53 -2.13 -0.19
C ARG A 48 3.65 -1.82 -1.19
N VAL A 49 3.90 -2.75 -2.10
CA VAL A 49 4.64 -2.47 -3.34
C VAL A 49 3.61 -2.49 -4.49
N PRO A 50 3.21 -1.33 -5.03
CA PRO A 50 2.19 -1.26 -6.09
C PRO A 50 2.76 -1.72 -7.44
N ASN A 51 1.95 -2.42 -8.25
CA ASN A 51 2.32 -2.81 -9.61
C ASN A 51 1.97 -1.72 -10.63
N HIS A 52 2.60 -0.55 -10.52
CA HIS A 52 2.43 0.54 -11.46
C HIS A 52 3.79 1.12 -11.84
N GLN A 53 4.12 1.10 -13.15
CA GLN A 53 5.46 1.45 -13.63
C GLN A 53 5.90 2.85 -13.18
N CYS A 54 5.03 3.84 -13.30
CA CYS A 54 5.33 5.23 -12.90
C CYS A 54 5.65 5.33 -11.39
N THR A 55 4.89 4.60 -10.55
CA THR A 55 5.08 4.60 -9.10
C THR A 55 6.34 3.84 -8.69
N LEU A 56 6.64 2.73 -9.38
CA LEU A 56 7.85 1.96 -9.15
C LEU A 56 9.12 2.77 -9.51
N GLU A 57 9.09 3.52 -10.61
CA GLU A 57 10.21 4.41 -10.96
C GLU A 57 10.41 5.55 -9.96
N LEU A 58 9.32 6.09 -9.39
CA LEU A 58 9.42 7.05 -8.29
C LEU A 58 10.00 6.40 -7.03
N LEU A 59 9.52 5.22 -6.64
CA LEU A 59 9.98 4.50 -5.46
C LEU A 59 11.48 4.16 -5.52
N LYS A 60 12.07 3.97 -6.71
CA LYS A 60 13.53 3.80 -6.85
C LYS A 60 14.35 5.03 -6.46
N LYS A 61 13.71 6.21 -6.42
CA LYS A 61 14.33 7.50 -6.07
C LYS A 61 14.02 7.96 -4.64
N CYS A 62 13.25 7.17 -3.89
CA CYS A 62 12.81 7.48 -2.53
C CYS A 62 13.22 6.34 -1.58
N ASP A 63 13.40 6.63 -0.30
CA ASP A 63 13.56 5.56 0.69
C ASP A 63 12.23 4.81 0.92
N PHE A 64 11.14 5.58 1.00
CA PHE A 64 9.75 5.12 1.02
C PHE A 64 8.82 6.29 0.67
N LEU A 65 7.56 5.99 0.38
CA LEU A 65 6.50 6.96 0.20
C LEU A 65 5.39 6.67 1.21
N VAL A 66 4.92 7.72 1.87
CA VAL A 66 3.73 7.66 2.73
C VAL A 66 2.60 8.35 1.98
N GLY A 67 1.45 7.69 1.87
CA GLY A 67 0.32 8.25 1.15
C GLY A 67 -0.98 7.54 1.44
N THR A 68 -2.06 8.29 1.30
CA THR A 68 -3.44 7.80 1.23
C THR A 68 -3.92 7.84 -0.22
N SER A 69 -5.18 7.49 -0.46
CA SER A 69 -5.80 7.77 -1.76
C SER A 69 -5.73 9.28 -2.06
N ALA A 70 -5.44 9.60 -3.33
CA ALA A 70 -5.40 10.98 -3.80
C ALA A 70 -6.83 11.47 -4.06
N ASN A 71 -7.47 11.97 -3.01
CA ASN A 71 -8.80 12.58 -3.06
C ASN A 71 -8.98 13.52 -1.85
N ILE A 72 -9.90 14.48 -1.97
CA ILE A 72 -10.40 15.21 -0.81
C ILE A 72 -11.17 14.23 0.07
N SER A 73 -10.97 14.33 1.39
CA SER A 73 -11.67 13.48 2.36
C SER A 73 -13.19 13.54 2.18
N GLY A 74 -13.84 12.37 2.12
CA GLY A 74 -15.27 12.25 1.86
C GLY A 74 -15.68 12.24 0.37
N ILE A 75 -14.76 12.55 -0.54
CA ILE A 75 -14.97 12.43 -1.99
C ILE A 75 -14.44 11.08 -2.48
N ALA A 76 -15.12 10.46 -3.44
CA ALA A 76 -14.66 9.23 -4.07
C ALA A 76 -13.32 9.45 -4.80
N SER A 77 -12.46 8.44 -4.74
CA SER A 77 -11.23 8.41 -5.55
C SER A 77 -11.58 8.25 -7.03
N THR A 78 -10.73 8.79 -7.91
CA THR A 78 -10.85 8.63 -9.36
C THR A 78 -9.63 7.92 -9.93
N GLN A 79 -9.84 7.17 -10.99
CA GLN A 79 -8.80 6.50 -11.76
C GLN A 79 -8.28 7.36 -12.92
N ASN A 80 -8.95 8.48 -13.22
CA ASN A 80 -8.60 9.37 -14.31
C ASN A 80 -7.81 10.58 -13.78
N PRO A 81 -6.57 10.79 -14.24
CA PRO A 81 -5.75 11.92 -13.80
C PRO A 81 -6.41 13.28 -14.09
N GLU A 82 -7.13 13.43 -15.19
CA GLU A 82 -7.83 14.68 -15.53
C GLU A 82 -8.96 14.99 -14.55
N GLU A 83 -9.66 13.97 -14.04
CA GLU A 83 -10.68 14.14 -13.00
C GLU A 83 -10.04 14.43 -11.65
N CYS A 84 -8.89 13.81 -11.36
CA CYS A 84 -8.14 14.05 -10.13
C CYS A 84 -7.72 15.53 -10.03
N LEU A 85 -7.19 16.08 -11.13
CA LEU A 85 -6.80 17.48 -11.25
C LEU A 85 -7.97 18.48 -11.08
N LYS A 86 -9.20 18.08 -11.40
CA LYS A 86 -10.39 18.92 -11.17
C LYS A 86 -10.77 18.98 -9.69
N ASN A 87 -10.48 17.91 -8.95
CA ASN A 87 -10.93 17.72 -7.57
C ASN A 87 -9.87 18.04 -6.52
N ILE A 88 -8.58 17.98 -6.85
CA ILE A 88 -7.48 18.26 -5.93
C ILE A 88 -6.78 19.54 -6.35
N GLN A 89 -6.68 20.47 -5.41
CA GLN A 89 -5.94 21.72 -5.54
C GLN A 89 -4.81 21.71 -4.49
N ASP A 90 -3.89 22.68 -4.58
CA ASP A 90 -2.82 22.89 -3.60
C ASP A 90 -1.83 21.72 -3.40
N TYR A 91 -1.32 21.15 -4.50
CA TYR A 91 -0.21 20.19 -4.49
C TYR A 91 1.07 20.81 -5.07
N ASP A 92 2.24 20.36 -4.62
CA ASP A 92 3.53 20.82 -5.18
C ASP A 92 3.84 20.19 -6.54
N VAL A 93 3.54 18.90 -6.69
CA VAL A 93 3.82 18.10 -7.88
C VAL A 93 2.68 17.12 -8.15
N PHE A 94 2.22 17.08 -9.40
CA PHE A 94 1.31 16.03 -9.89
C PHE A 94 2.07 15.07 -10.80
N LEU A 95 2.09 13.79 -10.44
CA LEU A 95 2.70 12.75 -11.24
C LEU A 95 1.62 12.04 -12.06
N ASP A 96 1.50 12.41 -13.34
CA ASP A 96 0.57 11.75 -14.25
C ASP A 96 1.13 10.41 -14.74
N GLY A 97 0.48 9.32 -14.33
CA GLY A 97 0.79 7.95 -14.72
C GLY A 97 -0.18 7.36 -15.76
N GLY A 98 -1.12 8.16 -16.28
CA GLY A 98 -2.22 7.70 -17.10
C GLY A 98 -3.42 7.16 -16.30
N ILE A 99 -4.41 6.65 -17.02
CA ILE A 99 -5.62 6.07 -16.42
C ILE A 99 -5.28 4.77 -15.70
N ILE A 100 -5.69 4.66 -14.44
CA ILE A 100 -5.53 3.44 -13.65
C ILE A 100 -6.55 2.40 -14.12
N THR A 101 -6.07 1.27 -14.62
CA THR A 101 -6.92 0.18 -15.15
C THR A 101 -7.10 -0.99 -14.20
N SER A 102 -6.60 -0.91 -12.97
CA SER A 102 -6.68 -2.02 -12.03
C SER A 102 -8.09 -2.23 -11.47
N ASP A 103 -8.41 -3.49 -11.12
CA ASP A 103 -9.73 -3.98 -10.66
C ASP A 103 -10.17 -3.49 -9.26
N GLY A 104 -9.81 -2.27 -8.88
CA GLY A 104 -10.21 -1.64 -7.63
C GLY A 104 -9.06 -1.44 -6.65
N GLU A 105 -9.43 -1.18 -5.40
CA GLU A 105 -8.49 -0.89 -4.33
C GLU A 105 -7.75 -2.15 -3.86
N SER A 106 -6.59 -1.97 -3.23
CA SER A 106 -5.86 -3.10 -2.67
C SER A 106 -6.61 -3.79 -1.54
N THR A 107 -6.50 -5.11 -1.49
CA THR A 107 -6.88 -5.92 -0.33
C THR A 107 -5.92 -5.65 0.81
N ILE A 108 -6.46 -5.43 2.00
CA ILE A 108 -5.68 -5.14 3.21
C ILE A 108 -5.78 -6.32 4.14
N VAL A 109 -4.63 -6.89 4.50
CA VAL A 109 -4.53 -7.96 5.48
C VAL A 109 -3.60 -7.58 6.61
N GLU A 110 -3.90 -8.06 7.79
CA GLU A 110 -3.00 -8.04 8.92
C GLU A 110 -2.43 -9.44 9.10
N ILE A 111 -1.11 -9.54 9.23
CA ILE A 111 -0.42 -10.82 9.40
C ILE A 111 0.28 -10.80 10.76
N GLU A 112 -0.09 -11.74 11.62
CA GLU A 112 0.51 -11.90 12.95
C GLU A 112 0.54 -13.39 13.31
N ASN A 113 1.71 -13.89 13.73
CA ASN A 113 1.91 -15.31 14.09
C ASN A 113 1.38 -16.28 13.02
N GLU A 114 1.81 -16.10 11.77
CA GLU A 114 1.40 -16.91 10.60
C GLU A 114 -0.12 -16.93 10.33
N THR A 115 -0.88 -16.05 10.97
CA THR A 115 -2.33 -15.94 10.79
C THR A 115 -2.66 -14.70 9.96
N ILE A 116 -3.44 -14.88 8.90
CA ILE A 116 -3.95 -13.79 8.07
C ILE A 116 -5.34 -13.37 8.55
N LYS A 117 -5.48 -12.10 8.93
CA LYS A 117 -6.76 -11.45 9.17
C LYS A 117 -7.07 -10.51 8.02
N ILE A 118 -8.19 -10.72 7.33
CA ILE A 118 -8.67 -9.79 6.30
C ILE A 118 -9.24 -8.56 7.00
N ILE A 119 -8.63 -7.41 6.77
CA ILE A 119 -9.11 -6.11 7.27
C ILE A 119 -10.07 -5.48 6.26
N ARG A 120 -9.74 -5.60 4.97
CA ARG A 120 -10.58 -5.15 3.87
C ARG A 120 -10.36 -6.03 2.65
N GLU A 121 -11.44 -6.55 2.08
CA GLU A 121 -11.41 -7.19 0.77
C GLU A 121 -11.40 -6.11 -0.33
N GLY A 122 -10.48 -6.22 -1.27
CA GLY A 122 -10.35 -5.35 -2.44
C GLY A 122 -10.21 -6.21 -3.70
N ALA A 123 -9.28 -5.87 -4.59
CA ALA A 123 -9.07 -6.60 -5.84
C ALA A 123 -8.63 -8.07 -5.65
N LEU A 124 -8.10 -8.45 -4.49
CA LEU A 124 -7.84 -9.85 -4.12
C LEU A 124 -8.92 -10.34 -3.16
N THR A 125 -9.60 -11.43 -3.52
CA THR A 125 -10.58 -12.07 -2.66
C THR A 125 -9.91 -12.70 -1.43
N LYS A 126 -10.68 -12.85 -0.35
CA LYS A 126 -10.22 -13.61 0.84
C LYS A 126 -9.74 -15.01 0.47
N GLU A 127 -10.41 -15.69 -0.46
CA GLU A 127 -10.03 -17.04 -0.87
C GLU A 127 -8.65 -17.08 -1.55
N GLU A 128 -8.36 -16.12 -2.43
CA GLU A 128 -7.05 -16.02 -3.09
C GLU A 128 -5.92 -15.80 -2.08
N VAL A 129 -6.13 -14.91 -1.11
CA VAL A 129 -5.10 -14.57 -0.11
C VAL A 129 -4.89 -15.71 0.90
N LEU A 130 -5.93 -16.46 1.26
CA LEU A 130 -5.81 -17.58 2.20
C LEU A 130 -5.25 -18.87 1.58
N LYS A 131 -5.13 -18.96 0.24
CA LYS A 131 -4.53 -20.10 -0.48
C LYS A 131 -3.00 -20.06 -0.55
N VAL A 132 -2.33 -19.29 0.31
CA VAL A 132 -0.87 -19.19 0.34
C VAL A 132 -0.24 -20.28 1.17
#